data_AF-A0A3C0KCR7-F1
#
_entry.id   AF-A0A3C0KCR7-F1
#
_cell.length_a   1.000
_cell.length_b   1.000
_cell.length_c   1.000
_cell.angle_alpha   90.00
_cell.angle_beta   90.00
_cell.angle_gamma   90.00
#
_symmetry.space_group_name_H-M   'P 1'
#
loop_
_entity.id
_entity.type
_entity.pdbx_description
1 polymer ?
#
loop_
_entity_poly.entity_id
_entity_poly.type
_entity_poly.pdbx_seq_one_letter_code
_entity_poly.pdbx_strand_id
1 'polypeptide(L)'
;PREPEAAFVWQVGVLPAYRGQGLGLQMLEAWHQLPANRDARWITATVDPDNRASRALFGALARRLCAPLAVQPHFTPDLFPVDHPAEPLLRIGPIPRDEPGHPR
;
A
#
# COMPACT_ATOMS: atom_id res chain seq x y z
N PRO A 1 7.05 -11.11 -12.07
CA PRO A 1 7.33 -9.82 -11.39
C PRO A 1 8.81 -9.71 -11.05
N ARG A 2 9.41 -8.51 -11.13
CA ARG A 2 10.82 -8.31 -10.73
C ARG A 2 11.00 -8.37 -9.21
N GLU A 3 9.95 -8.05 -8.46
CA GLU A 3 9.87 -8.20 -7.00
C GLU A 3 8.65 -9.07 -6.63
N PRO A 4 8.80 -10.42 -6.57
CA PRO A 4 7.69 -11.32 -6.28
C PRO A 4 7.16 -11.22 -4.84
N GLU A 5 7.97 -10.68 -3.93
CA GLU A 5 7.60 -10.47 -2.51
C GLU A 5 6.89 -9.12 -2.27
N ALA A 6 6.65 -8.32 -3.32
CA ALA A 6 5.96 -7.04 -3.23
C ALA A 6 4.56 -7.13 -3.85
N ALA A 7 3.53 -6.99 -3.01
CA ALA A 7 2.15 -6.90 -3.45
C ALA A 7 1.80 -5.44 -3.77
N PHE A 8 1.39 -5.17 -5.02
CA PHE A 8 1.08 -3.83 -5.48
C PHE A 8 -0.42 -3.55 -5.39
N VAL A 9 -0.79 -2.47 -4.71
CA VAL A 9 -2.15 -1.94 -4.66
C VAL A 9 -2.29 -0.89 -5.74
N TRP A 10 -3.08 -1.20 -6.76
CA TRP A 10 -3.29 -0.27 -7.87
C TRP A 10 -4.33 0.82 -7.55
N GLN A 11 -5.50 0.43 -7.06
CA GLN A 11 -6.58 1.39 -6.78
C GLN A 11 -7.36 0.99 -5.53
N VAL A 12 -7.74 2.01 -4.75
CA VAL A 12 -8.66 1.86 -3.61
C VAL A 12 -9.80 2.85 -3.80
N GLY A 13 -10.99 2.33 -4.13
CA GLY A 13 -12.19 3.13 -4.32
C GLY A 13 -13.15 2.97 -3.13
N VAL A 14 -13.50 4.08 -2.48
CA VAL A 14 -14.56 4.12 -1.46
C VAL A 14 -15.60 5.16 -1.85
N LEU A 15 -16.85 4.71 -2.00
CA LEU A 15 -17.99 5.57 -2.30
C LEU A 15 -18.15 6.66 -1.23
N PRO A 16 -18.53 7.91 -1.60
CA PRO A 16 -18.60 9.03 -0.68
C PRO A 16 -19.39 8.76 0.61
N ALA A 17 -20.52 8.05 0.50
CA ALA A 17 -21.38 7.70 1.64
C ALA A 17 -20.71 6.82 2.70
N TYR A 18 -19.62 6.14 2.36
CA TYR A 18 -18.90 5.21 3.25
C TYR A 18 -17.50 5.71 3.64
N ARG A 19 -17.14 6.95 3.28
CA ARG A 19 -15.86 7.55 3.69
C ARG A 19 -15.87 7.88 5.19
N GLY A 20 -14.69 7.86 5.80
CA GLY A 20 -14.51 8.16 7.23
C GLY A 20 -14.90 7.02 8.18
N GLN A 21 -15.42 5.90 7.67
CA GLN A 21 -15.88 4.75 8.47
C GLN A 21 -14.85 3.62 8.58
N GLY A 22 -13.62 3.83 8.10
CA GLY A 22 -12.56 2.81 8.15
C GLY A 22 -12.63 1.72 7.09
N LEU A 23 -13.62 1.73 6.20
CA LEU A 23 -13.84 0.68 5.18
C LEU A 23 -12.60 0.42 4.31
N GLY A 24 -11.91 1.47 3.85
CA GLY A 24 -10.71 1.30 3.03
C GLY A 24 -9.58 0.56 3.76
N LEU A 25 -9.45 0.76 5.07
CA LEU A 25 -8.46 0.04 5.88
C LEU A 25 -8.84 -1.42 6.02
N GLN A 26 -10.11 -1.69 6.33
CA GLN A 26 -10.63 -3.07 6.44
C GLN A 26 -10.47 -3.84 5.13
N MET A 27 -10.70 -3.18 3.98
CA MET A 27 -10.47 -3.78 2.67
C MET A 27 -9.00 -4.16 2.46
N LEU A 28 -8.05 -3.28 2.82
CA LEU A 28 -6.63 -3.56 2.69
C LEU A 28 -6.15 -4.65 3.66
N GLU A 29 -6.68 -4.68 4.88
CA GLU A 29 -6.41 -5.75 5.85
C GLU A 29 -6.91 -7.09 5.31
N ALA A 30 -8.16 -7.17 4.85
CA ALA A 30 -8.72 -8.39 4.27
C ALA A 30 -7.97 -8.84 3.01
N TRP A 31 -7.61 -7.90 2.13
CA TRP A 31 -6.81 -8.18 0.94
C TRP A 31 -5.42 -8.71 1.30
N HIS A 32 -4.75 -8.13 2.29
CA HIS A 32 -3.44 -8.58 2.75
C HIS A 32 -3.46 -10.02 3.24
N GLN A 33 -4.56 -10.44 3.88
CA GLN A 33 -4.75 -11.80 4.41
C GLN A 33 -5.13 -12.85 3.36
N LEU A 34 -5.29 -12.46 2.09
CA LEU A 34 -5.58 -13.43 1.02
C LEU A 34 -4.40 -14.41 0.84
N PRO A 35 -4.65 -15.71 0.58
CA PRO A 35 -3.59 -16.69 0.37
C PRO A 35 -2.58 -16.30 -0.73
N ALA A 36 -3.02 -15.54 -1.73
CA ALA A 36 -2.16 -15.03 -2.81
C ALA A 36 -1.07 -14.06 -2.31
N ASN A 37 -1.26 -13.44 -1.15
CA ASN A 37 -0.35 -12.45 -0.56
C ASN A 37 0.48 -13.03 0.60
N ARG A 38 0.41 -14.34 0.88
CA ARG A 38 1.08 -14.98 2.03
C ARG A 38 2.60 -14.74 2.09
N ASP A 39 3.24 -14.73 0.92
CA ASP A 39 4.68 -14.56 0.76
C ASP A 39 5.08 -13.09 0.57
N ALA A 40 4.09 -12.17 0.53
CA ALA A 40 4.35 -10.75 0.40
C ALA A 40 4.98 -10.20 1.68
N ARG A 41 6.18 -9.65 1.53
CA ARG A 41 6.90 -8.93 2.57
C ARG A 41 6.77 -7.43 2.46
N TRP A 42 6.31 -6.95 1.30
CA TRP A 42 6.05 -5.53 1.08
C TRP A 42 4.69 -5.31 0.46
N ILE A 43 4.03 -4.23 0.88
CA ILE A 43 2.85 -3.68 0.21
C ILE A 43 3.29 -2.37 -0.42
N THR A 44 3.03 -2.21 -1.71
CA THR A 44 3.42 -1.02 -2.47
C THR A 44 2.24 -0.34 -3.13
N ALA A 45 2.31 0.98 -3.28
CA ALA A 45 1.33 1.78 -4.00
C ALA A 45 1.97 3.07 -4.50
N THR A 46 1.55 3.58 -5.65
CA THR A 46 1.87 4.95 -6.06
C THR A 46 0.78 5.88 -5.55
N VAL A 47 1.17 6.91 -4.81
CA VAL A 47 0.21 7.84 -4.19
C VAL A 47 0.72 9.25 -4.38
N ASP A 48 -0.08 10.05 -5.07
CA ASP A 48 0.14 11.49 -5.19
C ASP A 48 0.36 12.13 -3.80
N PRO A 49 1.39 12.97 -3.62
CA PRO A 49 1.64 13.68 -2.36
C PRO A 49 0.42 14.44 -1.79
N ASP A 50 -0.44 14.97 -2.66
CA ASP A 50 -1.64 15.73 -2.30
C ASP A 50 -2.83 14.83 -1.95
N ASN A 51 -2.77 13.52 -2.25
CA ASN A 51 -3.79 12.55 -1.85
C ASN A 51 -3.67 12.18 -0.36
N ARG A 52 -3.97 13.15 0.50
CA ARG A 52 -3.90 13.03 1.97
C ARG A 52 -4.70 11.85 2.50
N ALA A 53 -5.85 11.53 1.88
CA ALA A 53 -6.70 10.41 2.28
C ALA A 53 -5.99 9.06 2.07
N SER A 54 -5.39 8.84 0.90
CA SER A 54 -4.66 7.60 0.63
C SER A 54 -3.39 7.50 1.47
N ARG A 55 -2.65 8.60 1.66
CA ARG A 55 -1.47 8.63 2.55
C ARG A 55 -1.84 8.27 3.99
N ALA A 56 -2.97 8.79 4.48
CA ALA A 56 -3.48 8.44 5.81
C ALA A 56 -3.89 6.95 5.88
N LEU A 57 -4.52 6.43 4.84
CA LEU A 57 -4.90 5.01 4.73
C LEU A 57 -3.68 4.09 4.79
N PHE A 58 -2.67 4.30 3.94
CA PHE A 58 -1.44 3.50 3.95
C PHE A 58 -0.63 3.69 5.24
N GLY A 59 -0.64 4.89 5.83
CA GLY A 59 -0.06 5.13 7.14
C GLY A 59 -0.77 4.36 8.26
N ALA A 60 -2.10 4.23 8.21
CA ALA A 60 -2.88 3.44 9.16
C ALA A 60 -2.61 1.93 8.97
N LEU A 61 -2.55 1.45 7.73
CA LEU A 61 -2.20 0.07 7.41
C LEU A 61 -0.80 -0.29 7.94
N ALA A 62 0.20 0.58 7.74
CA ALA A 62 1.55 0.36 8.25
C ALA A 62 1.58 0.19 9.78
N ARG A 63 0.82 1.01 10.51
CA ARG A 63 0.66 0.88 11.96
C ARG A 63 -0.03 -0.43 12.35
N ARG A 64 -1.09 -0.82 11.64
CA ARG A 64 -1.81 -2.09 11.89
C ARG A 64 -0.92 -3.30 11.70
N LEU A 65 -0.04 -3.26 10.70
CA LEU A 65 0.90 -4.33 10.39
C LEU A 65 2.20 -4.24 11.20
N CYS A 66 2.32 -3.28 12.13
CA CYS A 66 3.55 -3.01 12.88
C CYS A 66 4.79 -2.90 11.99
N ALA A 67 4.64 -2.31 10.80
CA ALA A 67 5.67 -2.25 9.77
C ALA A 67 6.02 -0.80 9.41
N PRO A 68 7.27 -0.50 9.03
CA PRO A 68 7.64 0.84 8.61
C PRO A 68 7.02 1.17 7.25
N LEU A 69 6.74 2.46 7.05
CA LEU A 69 6.31 3.03 5.77
C LEU A 69 7.42 3.91 5.22
N ALA A 70 8.01 3.49 4.10
CA ALA A 70 8.96 4.28 3.33
C ALA A 70 8.26 4.97 2.14
N VAL A 71 8.74 6.16 1.80
CA VAL A 71 8.34 6.91 0.60
C VAL A 71 9.57 7.01 -0.28
N GLN A 72 9.53 6.39 -1.46
CA GLN A 72 10.65 6.36 -2.40
C GLN A 72 10.29 7.13 -3.66
N PRO A 73 11.22 7.91 -4.26
CA PRO A 73 11.03 8.43 -5.60
C PRO A 73 10.82 7.26 -6.58
N HIS A 74 9.78 7.32 -7.42
CA HIS A 74 9.49 6.24 -8.37
C HIS A 74 9.20 6.77 -9.76
N PHE A 75 8.07 7.46 -9.97
CA PHE A 75 7.88 8.22 -11.20
C PHE A 75 8.34 9.66 -10.99
N THR A 76 9.50 10.02 -11.54
CA THR A 76 9.95 11.41 -11.59
C THR A 76 9.18 12.15 -12.69
N PRO A 77 8.99 13.47 -12.58
CA PRO A 77 8.24 14.27 -13.57
C PRO A 77 8.77 14.07 -15.01
N ASP A 78 10.06 13.80 -15.16
CA ASP A 78 10.75 13.58 -16.43
C ASP A 78 10.28 12.33 -17.21
N LEU A 79 9.50 11.45 -16.57
CA LEU A 79 8.95 10.23 -17.18
C LEU A 79 7.57 10.44 -17.81
N PHE A 80 6.96 11.63 -17.65
CA PHE A 80 5.64 11.93 -18.19
C PHE A 80 5.74 12.87 -19.40
N PRO A 81 4.95 12.65 -20.48
CA PRO A 81 4.94 13.50 -21.67
C PRO A 81 4.25 14.87 -21.45
N VAL A 82 3.78 15.13 -20.24
CA VAL A 82 3.04 16.33 -19.80
C VAL A 82 3.49 16.68 -18.38
N ASP A 83 3.30 17.93 -17.94
CA ASP A 83 3.57 18.34 -16.56
C ASP A 83 2.74 17.48 -15.59
N HIS A 84 3.42 16.63 -14.82
CA HIS A 84 2.81 15.73 -13.84
C HIS A 84 3.61 15.75 -12.53
N PRO A 85 2.94 15.87 -11.36
CA PRO A 85 3.63 15.76 -10.08
C PRO A 85 4.28 14.38 -9.94
N ALA A 86 5.44 14.32 -9.26
CA ALA A 86 6.10 13.06 -8.98
C ALA A 86 5.15 12.13 -8.23
N GLU A 87 5.04 10.88 -8.68
CA GLU A 87 4.30 9.85 -7.94
C GLU A 87 5.29 9.02 -7.14
N PRO A 88 5.48 9.32 -5.84
CA PRO A 88 6.33 8.50 -5.01
C PRO A 88 5.68 7.13 -4.76
N LEU A 89 6.52 6.12 -4.67
CA LEU A 89 6.14 4.79 -4.23
C LEU A 89 6.08 4.78 -2.70
N LEU A 90 4.90 4.52 -2.16
CA LEU A 90 4.74 4.08 -0.79
C LEU A 90 5.14 2.61 -0.71
N ARG A 91 6.00 2.27 0.25
CA ARG A 91 6.41 0.90 0.53
C ARG A 91 6.28 0.60 2.01
N ILE A 92 5.33 -0.27 2.36
CA ILE A 92 5.13 -0.77 3.73
C ILE A 92 5.86 -2.10 3.86
N GLY A 93 6.70 -2.23 4.88
CA GLY A 93 7.40 -3.47 5.18
C GLY A 93 8.88 -3.27 5.53
N PRO A 94 9.59 -4.34 5.93
CA PRO A 94 9.17 -5.72 5.75
C PRO A 94 8.08 -6.14 6.75
N ILE A 95 7.09 -6.87 6.25
CA ILE A 95 6.07 -7.54 7.07
C ILE A 95 6.56 -8.99 7.32
N PRO A 96 6.42 -9.55 8.53
CA PRO A 96 6.74 -10.96 8.80
C PRO A 96 6.03 -11.88 7.82
N ARG A 97 6.60 -13.04 7.48
CA ARG A 97 5.89 -14.04 6.66
C ARG A 97 4.91 -14.82 7.52
N ASP A 98 3.91 -15.42 6.88
CA ASP A 98 3.17 -16.51 7.53
C ASP A 98 4.05 -17.75 7.47
N GLU A 99 4.72 -18.06 8.57
CA GLU A 99 5.50 -19.28 8.70
C GLU A 99 4.59 -20.44 9.13
N PRO A 100 4.76 -21.66 8.59
CA PRO A 100 4.04 -22.82 9.07
C PRO A 100 4.28 -23.02 10.58
N GLY A 101 3.25 -22.79 11.40
CA GLY A 101 3.31 -22.91 12.86
C GLY A 101 3.25 -21.58 13.63
N HIS A 102 3.32 -20.44 12.94
CA HIS A 102 3.10 -19.12 13.54
C HIS A 102 2.30 -18.21 12.60
N PRO A 103 0.98 -18.46 12.45
CA PRO A 103 0.12 -17.59 11.66
C PRO A 103 0.01 -16.19 12.31
N ARG A 104 -0.04 -15.15 11.46
CA ARG A 104 -0.24 -13.75 11.85
C ARG A 104 -1.58 -13.48 12.53
#